data_AF-A0A497RR80-F1
#
_entry.id   AF-A0A497RR80-F1
#
_cell.length_a   1.000
_cell.length_b   1.000
_cell.length_c   1.000
_cell.angle_alpha   90.00
_cell.angle_beta   90.00
_cell.angle_gamma   90.00
#
_symmetry.space_group_name_H-M   'P 1'
#
loop_
_entity.id
_entity.type
_entity.pdbx_description
1 polymer ?
#
loop_
_entity_poly.entity_id
_entity_poly.type
_entity_poly.pdbx_seq_one_letter_code
_entity_poly.pdbx_strand_id
1 'polypeptide(L)'
;MKSKTFMLLLIILSNTAVGAHILPIGLRETTIQDIITVFYGITAATGVVMIIFHGIKWITADNDEDRKQAREGVIHVLLGLLFILIAAALVDMVYRRPSY
;
A
#
# COMPACT_ATOMS: atom_id res chain seq x y z
N MET A 1 37.73 -12.01 1.89
CA MET A 1 37.19 -11.15 0.80
C MET A 1 35.84 -11.64 0.24
N LYS A 2 34.96 -12.26 1.06
CA LYS A 2 33.68 -12.88 0.60
C LYS A 2 32.41 -12.30 1.26
N SER A 3 32.53 -11.66 2.43
CA SER A 3 31.37 -11.20 3.22
C SER A 3 30.79 -9.85 2.72
N LYS A 4 31.64 -8.89 2.34
CA LYS A 4 31.19 -7.56 1.86
C LYS A 4 30.53 -7.61 0.48
N THR A 5 31.04 -8.47 -0.41
CA THR A 5 30.47 -8.71 -1.75
C THR A 5 29.12 -9.40 -1.69
N PHE A 6 28.91 -10.31 -0.73
CA PHE A 6 27.61 -10.93 -0.48
C PHE A 6 26.58 -9.93 0.05
N MET A 7 26.99 -9.04 0.96
CA MET A 7 26.11 -7.98 1.48
C MET A 7 25.71 -6.98 0.38
N LEU A 8 26.65 -6.61 -0.51
CA LEU A 8 26.36 -5.80 -1.69
C LEU A 8 25.37 -6.47 -2.64
N LEU A 9 25.53 -7.77 -2.88
CA LEU A 9 24.60 -8.54 -3.72
C LEU A 9 23.19 -8.63 -3.10
N LEU A 10 23.10 -8.74 -1.78
CA LEU A 10 21.83 -8.78 -1.04
C LEU A 10 21.10 -7.42 -1.08
N ILE A 11 21.84 -6.31 -1.00
CA ILE A 11 21.31 -4.94 -1.15
C ILE A 11 20.83 -4.68 -2.58
N ILE A 12 21.54 -5.20 -3.59
CA ILE A 12 21.11 -5.09 -4.99
C ILE A 12 19.83 -5.92 -5.23
N LEU A 13 19.74 -7.12 -4.66
CA LEU A 13 18.54 -7.96 -4.73
C LEU A 13 17.32 -7.34 -4.02
N SER A 14 17.51 -6.68 -2.87
CA SER A 14 16.41 -5.95 -2.21
C SER A 14 15.95 -4.75 -3.04
N ASN A 15 16.86 -4.07 -3.74
CA ASN A 15 16.49 -2.98 -4.65
C ASN A 15 15.80 -3.47 -5.93
N THR A 16 15.98 -4.72 -6.36
CA THR A 16 15.18 -5.30 -7.46
C THR A 16 13.79 -5.76 -7.03
N ALA A 17 13.59 -6.02 -5.73
CA ALA A 17 12.27 -6.32 -5.16
C ALA A 17 11.42 -5.05 -4.93
N VAL A 18 12.06 -3.88 -4.81
CA VAL A 18 11.40 -2.57 -4.67
C VAL A 18 11.45 -1.75 -5.98
N GLY A 19 12.35 -2.09 -6.91
CA GLY A 19 12.66 -1.32 -8.12
C GLY A 19 11.99 -1.78 -9.41
N ALA A 20 11.14 -2.81 -9.40
CA ALA A 20 10.39 -3.20 -10.60
C ALA A 20 9.19 -2.28 -10.92
N HIS A 21 8.92 -1.25 -10.10
CA HIS A 21 7.74 -0.39 -10.26
C HIS A 21 7.99 1.12 -10.04
N ILE A 22 9.20 1.61 -10.34
CA ILE A 22 9.46 3.05 -10.46
C ILE A 22 10.45 3.29 -11.61
N LEU A 23 9.92 3.37 -12.82
CA LEU A 23 10.62 4.06 -13.90
C LEU A 23 10.58 5.57 -13.59
N PRO A 24 11.66 6.33 -13.83
CA PRO A 24 11.65 7.77 -13.64
C PRO A 24 10.52 8.40 -14.47
N ILE A 25 9.65 9.13 -13.78
CA ILE A 25 8.41 9.83 -14.21
C ILE A 25 8.60 10.85 -15.37
N GLY A 26 9.74 10.84 -16.07
CA GLY A 26 10.12 11.86 -17.03
C GLY A 26 10.21 11.44 -18.51
N LEU A 27 10.18 10.15 -18.87
CA LEU A 27 10.44 9.71 -20.26
C LEU A 27 9.56 8.56 -20.77
N ARG A 28 8.51 8.16 -20.07
CA ARG A 28 7.55 7.13 -20.53
C ARG A 28 6.20 7.80 -20.78
N GLU A 29 5.57 7.51 -21.92
CA GLU A 29 4.15 7.81 -22.13
C GLU A 29 3.39 7.34 -20.90
N THR A 30 2.83 8.26 -20.12
CA THR A 30 2.21 7.96 -18.82
C THR A 30 1.10 6.96 -19.05
N THR A 31 1.33 5.71 -18.64
CA THR A 31 0.35 4.65 -18.85
C THR A 31 -0.70 4.77 -17.75
N ILE A 32 -1.94 4.33 -18.03
CA ILE A 32 -3.02 4.26 -17.04
C ILE A 32 -2.57 3.56 -15.74
N GLN A 33 -1.68 2.58 -15.84
CA GLN A 33 -1.10 1.87 -14.71
C GLN A 33 -0.30 2.77 -13.75
N ASP A 34 0.46 3.74 -14.28
CA ASP A 34 1.30 4.62 -13.45
C ASP A 34 0.42 5.53 -12.58
N ILE A 35 -0.69 6.02 -13.15
CA ILE A 35 -1.69 6.82 -12.44
C ILE A 35 -2.30 5.98 -11.31
N ILE A 36 -2.73 4.75 -11.61
CA ILE A 36 -3.29 3.83 -10.62
C ILE A 36 -2.28 3.55 -9.48
N THR A 37 -1.00 3.37 -9.81
CA THR A 37 0.06 3.17 -8.80
C THR A 37 0.17 4.37 -7.85
N VAL A 38 0.11 5.60 -8.36
CA VAL A 38 0.14 6.80 -7.50
C VAL A 38 -1.06 6.83 -6.56
N PHE A 39 -2.27 6.53 -7.06
CA PHE A 39 -3.47 6.47 -6.22
C PHE A 39 -3.36 5.40 -5.12
N TYR A 40 -2.87 4.20 -5.45
CA TYR A 40 -2.62 3.16 -4.44
C TYR A 40 -1.61 3.61 -3.39
N GLY A 41 -0.56 4.32 -3.79
CA GLY A 41 0.42 4.90 -2.86
C GLY A 41 -0.22 5.88 -1.86
N ILE A 42 -1.06 6.79 -2.35
CA ILE A 42 -1.77 7.77 -1.51
C ILE A 42 -2.74 7.08 -0.55
N THR A 43 -3.50 6.10 -1.04
CA THR A 43 -4.42 5.31 -0.21
C THR A 43 -3.67 4.57 0.88
N ALA A 44 -2.58 3.86 0.52
CA ALA A 44 -1.80 3.09 1.48
C ALA A 44 -1.19 3.99 2.55
N ALA A 45 -0.61 5.13 2.15
CA ALA A 45 -0.08 6.12 3.09
C ALA A 45 -1.15 6.64 4.05
N THR A 46 -2.32 7.01 3.52
CA THR A 46 -3.45 7.47 4.34
C THR A 46 -3.94 6.39 5.30
N GLY A 47 -4.06 5.15 4.82
CA GLY A 47 -4.46 4.00 5.63
C GLY A 47 -3.52 3.76 6.80
N VAL A 48 -2.20 3.80 6.56
CA VAL A 48 -1.18 3.67 7.62
C VAL A 48 -1.32 4.79 8.65
N VAL A 49 -1.42 6.05 8.20
CA VAL A 49 -1.60 7.19 9.11
C VAL A 49 -2.86 7.04 9.96
N MET A 50 -3.97 6.64 9.36
CA MET A 50 -5.23 6.44 10.08
C MET A 50 -5.17 5.29 11.09
N ILE A 51 -4.50 4.18 10.75
CA ILE A 51 -4.30 3.07 11.69
C ILE A 51 -3.45 3.52 12.88
N ILE A 52 -2.37 4.26 12.63
CA ILE A 52 -1.52 4.80 13.71
C ILE A 52 -2.33 5.76 14.58
N PHE A 53 -3.09 6.68 13.98
CA PHE A 53 -3.91 7.65 14.71
C PHE A 53 -4.91 6.96 15.64
N HIS A 54 -5.68 6.00 15.13
CA HIS A 54 -6.64 5.26 15.94
C HIS A 54 -5.97 4.31 16.93
N GLY A 55 -4.79 3.77 16.60
CA GLY A 55 -3.99 2.97 17.52
C GLY A 55 -3.51 3.78 18.73
N ILE A 56 -3.02 5.00 18.50
CA ILE A 56 -2.65 5.92 19.58
C ILE A 56 -3.89 6.29 20.40
N LYS A 57 -5.00 6.69 19.74
CA LYS A 57 -6.27 7.01 20.41
C LYS A 57 -6.73 5.86 21.32
N TRP A 58 -6.56 4.61 20.90
CA TRP A 58 -6.94 3.45 21.70
C TRP A 58 -6.07 3.27 22.94
N ILE A 59 -4.74 3.50 22.82
CA ILE A 59 -3.80 3.41 23.95
C ILE A 59 -4.02 4.53 24.97
N THR A 60 -4.31 5.75 24.50
CA THR A 60 -4.49 6.92 25.36
C THR A 60 -5.93 7.09 25.87
N ALA A 61 -6.84 6.18 25.55
CA ALA A 61 -8.23 6.30 25.94
C ALA A 61 -8.43 5.92 27.42
N ASP A 62 -8.97 6.88 28.18
CA ASP A 62 -9.24 6.76 29.62
C ASP A 62 -10.59 6.09 29.92
N ASN A 63 -11.53 6.08 28.97
CA ASN A 63 -12.84 5.46 29.13
C ASN A 63 -13.10 4.42 28.03
N ASP A 64 -14.08 3.54 28.29
CA ASP A 64 -14.41 2.43 27.39
C ASP A 64 -15.05 2.90 26.07
N GLU A 65 -15.73 4.03 26.08
CA GLU A 65 -16.38 4.60 24.89
C GLU A 65 -15.33 5.07 23.87
N ASP A 66 -14.29 5.76 24.31
CA ASP A 66 -13.19 6.23 23.47
C ASP A 66 -12.38 5.06 22.89
N ARG A 67 -12.20 3.98 23.67
CA ARG A 67 -11.59 2.73 23.19
C ARG A 67 -12.44 2.07 22.11
N LYS A 68 -13.77 2.04 22.30
CA LYS A 68 -14.70 1.47 21.32
C LYS A 68 -14.63 2.27 20.01
N GLN A 69 -14.70 3.60 20.08
CA GLN A 69 -14.58 4.45 18.90
C GLN A 69 -13.24 4.30 18.18
N ALA A 70 -12.14 4.18 18.93
CA ALA A 70 -10.82 3.96 18.34
C ALA A 70 -10.76 2.62 17.59
N ARG A 71 -11.32 1.54 18.18
CA ARG A 71 -11.41 0.23 17.56
C ARG A 71 -12.28 0.24 16.31
N GLU A 72 -13.45 0.89 16.39
CA GLU A 72 -14.32 1.06 15.23
C GLU A 72 -13.60 1.82 14.13
N GLY A 73 -12.88 2.90 14.43
CA GLY A 73 -12.10 3.63 13.44
C GLY A 73 -11.07 2.77 12.71
N VAL A 74 -10.34 1.90 13.41
CA VAL A 74 -9.44 0.92 12.76
C VAL A 74 -10.21 -0.03 11.84
N ILE A 75 -11.37 -0.53 12.28
CA ILE A 75 -12.22 -1.41 11.47
C ILE A 75 -12.68 -0.69 10.19
N HIS A 76 -13.08 0.58 10.26
CA HIS A 76 -13.47 1.34 9.09
C HIS A 76 -12.32 1.51 8.10
N VAL A 77 -11.09 1.75 8.57
CA VAL A 77 -9.91 1.83 7.70
C VAL A 77 -9.65 0.48 7.01
N LEU A 78 -9.76 -0.63 7.75
CA LEU A 78 -9.61 -1.98 7.18
C LEU A 78 -10.69 -2.30 6.14
N LEU A 79 -11.94 -1.92 6.40
CA LEU A 79 -13.03 -2.06 5.44
C LEU A 79 -12.78 -1.23 4.18
N GLY A 80 -12.32 0.01 4.32
CA GLY A 80 -11.94 0.86 3.18
C GLY A 80 -10.85 0.22 2.32
N LEU A 81 -9.79 -0.31 2.95
CA LEU A 81 -8.72 -1.01 2.24
C LEU A 81 -9.24 -2.29 1.56
N LEU A 82 -10.12 -3.05 2.23
CA LEU A 82 -10.75 -4.24 1.66
C LEU A 82 -11.55 -3.90 0.39
N PHE A 83 -12.35 -2.84 0.40
CA PHE A 83 -13.10 -2.41 -0.78
C PHE A 83 -12.21 -2.06 -1.96
N ILE A 84 -11.04 -1.46 -1.70
CA ILE A 84 -10.08 -1.10 -2.76
C ILE A 84 -9.48 -2.34 -3.41
N LEU A 85 -9.17 -3.37 -2.62
CA LEU A 85 -8.71 -4.66 -3.14
C LEU A 85 -9.78 -5.33 -4.01
N ILE A 86 -11.04 -5.31 -3.58
CA ILE A 86 -12.17 -5.84 -4.36
C ILE A 86 -12.33 -5.05 -5.66
N ALA A 87 -12.28 -3.72 -5.60
CA ALA A 87 -12.38 -2.86 -6.78
C ALA A 87 -11.26 -3.16 -7.78
N ALA A 88 -10.03 -3.34 -7.32
CA ALA A 88 -8.89 -3.71 -8.16
C ALA A 88 -9.12 -5.04 -8.88
N ALA A 89 -9.60 -6.05 -8.15
CA ALA A 89 -9.93 -7.36 -8.71
C ALA A 89 -11.05 -7.30 -9.75
N LEU A 90 -12.08 -6.48 -9.52
CA LEU A 90 -13.17 -6.28 -10.47
C LEU A 90 -12.67 -5.57 -11.74
N VAL A 91 -11.84 -4.54 -11.61
CA VAL A 91 -11.26 -3.83 -12.76
C VAL A 91 -10.40 -4.78 -13.59
N ASP A 92 -9.56 -5.59 -12.95
CA ASP A 92 -8.76 -6.61 -13.64
C ASP A 92 -9.66 -7.61 -14.38
N MET A 93 -10.70 -8.13 -13.71
CA MET A 93 -11.64 -9.07 -14.31
C MET A 93 -12.32 -8.50 -15.56
N VAL A 94 -12.70 -7.22 -15.54
CA VAL A 94 -13.35 -6.56 -16.68
C VAL A 94 -12.36 -6.23 -17.79
N TYR A 95 -11.15 -5.79 -17.45
CA TYR A 95 -10.16 -5.37 -18.45
C TYR A 95 -9.34 -6.51 -19.04
N ARG A 96 -9.32 -7.69 -18.39
CA ARG A 96 -8.63 -8.89 -18.86
C ARG A 96 -9.14 -9.26 -20.25
N ARG A 97 -8.46 -8.77 -21.27
CA ARG A 97 -8.77 -9.06 -22.67
C ARG A 97 -8.60 -10.55 -22.88
N PRO A 98 -9.62 -11.27 -23.40
CA PRO A 98 -9.43 -12.65 -23.80
C PRO A 98 -8.43 -12.68 -24.96
N SER A 99 -7.23 -13.20 -24.69
CA SER A 99 -6.23 -13.50 -25.69
C SER A 99 -6.67 -14.75 -26.43
N TYR A 100 -7.36 -14.56 -27.56
CA TYR A 100 -7.55 -15.56 -28.61
C TYR A 100 -6.39 -15.48 -29.60
#